data_AF-A0A7C5C6K3-F1
#
_entry.id   AF-A0A7C5C6K3-F1
#
_cell.length_a   1.000
_cell.length_b   1.000
_cell.length_c   1.000
_cell.angle_alpha   90.00
_cell.angle_beta   90.00
_cell.angle_gamma   90.00
#
_symmetry.space_group_name_H-M   'P 1'
#
loop_
_entity.id
_entity.type
_entity.pdbx_description
1 polymer ?
#
loop_
_entity_poly.entity_id
_entity_poly.type
_entity_poly.pdbx_seq_one_letter_code
_entity_poly.pdbx_strand_id
1 'polypeptide(L)'
;MHLATLGRPALITARPGRLCGPGFLPWDPLAAMALGVQAALVLWHVGLVLVGPDQARDLSVVLNLAEGREYPLLGPMFHAAFRTGPAFYYVAALPVWLTGSVQALYALFALVHVAAAVVAWWAVRRFHGTLTGALYAAFGLPAWVVLYMHSGWNPTLVLPLANLLLAAFLAGMHRGGAAWVLVGVIGA
;
A
#
# COMPACT_ATOMS: atom_id res chain seq x y z
N MET A 1 -51.10 30.72 -6.25
CA MET A 1 -50.46 29.44 -5.86
C MET A 1 -49.04 29.46 -6.41
N HIS A 2 -48.09 29.94 -5.60
CA HIS A 2 -46.68 30.14 -5.99
C HIS A 2 -45.89 28.85 -5.70
N LEU A 3 -45.36 28.21 -6.73
CA LEU A 3 -44.35 27.15 -6.58
C LEU A 3 -42.97 27.79 -6.68
N ALA A 4 -42.31 27.89 -5.52
CA ALA A 4 -40.95 28.36 -5.37
C ALA A 4 -39.98 27.44 -6.11
N THR A 5 -39.13 28.06 -6.93
CA THR A 5 -37.94 27.50 -7.56
C THR A 5 -36.97 26.98 -6.50
N LEU A 6 -36.87 25.65 -6.35
CA LEU A 6 -35.78 25.01 -5.62
C LEU A 6 -34.47 25.27 -6.37
N GLY A 7 -33.63 26.14 -5.80
CA GLY A 7 -32.29 26.43 -6.29
C GLY A 7 -31.46 25.16 -6.38
N ARG A 8 -30.94 24.88 -7.58
CA ARG A 8 -29.90 23.86 -7.77
C ARG A 8 -28.69 24.24 -6.90
N PRO A 9 -28.10 23.29 -6.14
CA PRO A 9 -26.84 23.56 -5.47
C PRO A 9 -25.81 23.93 -6.54
N ALA A 10 -25.17 25.08 -6.38
CA ALA A 10 -24.08 25.51 -7.21
C ALA A 10 -23.00 24.45 -7.17
N LEU A 11 -22.85 23.70 -8.26
CA LEU A 11 -21.65 22.92 -8.52
C LEU A 11 -20.50 23.91 -8.44
N ILE A 12 -19.68 23.77 -7.40
CA ILE A 12 -18.36 24.41 -7.33
C ILE A 12 -17.59 23.83 -8.51
N THR A 13 -17.68 24.51 -9.65
CA THR A 13 -16.81 24.28 -10.79
C THR A 13 -15.44 24.77 -10.35
N ALA A 14 -14.69 23.90 -9.67
CA ALA A 14 -13.26 24.07 -9.51
C ALA A 14 -12.70 24.23 -10.93
N ARG A 15 -12.32 25.45 -11.29
CA ARG A 15 -11.56 25.69 -12.51
C ARG A 15 -10.34 24.78 -12.41
N PRO A 16 -10.04 23.93 -13.42
CA PRO A 16 -8.77 23.23 -13.45
C PRO A 16 -7.69 24.31 -13.52
N GLY A 17 -7.10 24.57 -12.35
CA GLY A 17 -5.97 25.48 -12.20
C GLY A 17 -4.89 25.00 -13.16
N ARG A 18 -4.45 25.94 -13.99
CA ARG A 18 -3.38 25.82 -14.98
C ARG A 18 -2.34 24.79 -14.53
N LEU A 19 -2.26 23.70 -15.28
CA LEU A 19 -1.15 22.76 -15.22
C LEU A 19 0.13 23.59 -15.41
N CYS A 20 0.93 23.69 -14.34
CA CYS A 20 2.30 24.16 -14.43
C CYS A 20 2.97 23.44 -15.61
N GLY A 21 3.69 24.21 -16.43
CA GLY A 21 4.41 23.68 -17.59
C GLY A 21 5.39 22.57 -17.21
N PRO A 22 5.97 21.87 -18.20
CA PRO A 22 6.83 20.71 -18.01
C PRO A 22 8.24 21.08 -17.51
N GLY A 23 8.34 21.96 -16.52
CA GLY A 23 9.56 22.20 -15.76
C GLY A 23 9.52 21.38 -14.49
N PHE A 24 10.57 20.59 -14.23
CA PHE A 24 10.84 20.00 -12.92
C PHE A 24 10.69 21.09 -11.84
N LEU A 25 9.58 21.08 -11.11
CA LEU A 25 9.46 21.90 -9.90
C LEU A 25 10.46 21.35 -8.86
N PRO A 26 11.00 22.20 -7.97
CA PRO A 26 12.03 21.82 -7.00
C PRO A 26 11.62 20.67 -6.05
N TRP A 27 10.34 20.32 -6.02
CA TRP A 27 9.76 19.28 -5.18
C TRP A 27 9.91 17.86 -5.74
N ASP A 28 10.07 17.70 -7.05
CA ASP A 28 10.19 16.36 -7.66
C ASP A 28 11.50 15.65 -7.25
N PRO A 29 12.68 16.33 -7.23
CA PRO A 29 13.90 15.74 -6.69
C PRO A 29 13.80 15.39 -5.21
N LEU A 30 13.12 16.22 -4.40
CA LEU A 30 12.90 15.94 -2.98
C LEU A 30 12.06 14.67 -2.78
N ALA A 31 10.99 14.54 -3.56
CA ALA A 31 10.16 13.34 -3.53
C ALA A 31 10.93 12.09 -3.97
N ALA A 32 11.73 12.20 -5.03
CA ALA A 32 12.58 11.10 -5.49
C ALA A 32 13.62 10.70 -4.44
N MET A 33 14.24 11.67 -3.76
CA MET A 33 15.15 11.42 -2.65
C MET A 33 14.44 10.72 -1.48
N ALA A 34 13.27 11.19 -1.07
CA ALA A 34 12.51 10.58 0.02
C ALA A 34 12.09 9.13 -0.29
N LEU A 35 11.54 8.88 -1.48
CA LEU A 35 11.20 7.53 -1.94
C LEU A 35 12.46 6.65 -2.10
N GLY A 36 13.57 7.21 -2.56
CA GLY A 36 14.85 6.52 -2.68
C GLY A 36 15.40 6.10 -1.31
N VAL A 37 15.36 6.99 -0.31
CA VAL A 37 15.71 6.68 1.07
C VAL A 37 14.76 5.62 1.64
N GLN A 38 13.46 5.70 1.36
CA GLN A 38 12.51 4.67 1.78
C GLN A 38 12.87 3.30 1.23
N ALA A 39 13.07 3.24 -0.10
CA ALA A 39 13.43 2.03 -0.81
C ALA A 39 14.74 1.46 -0.28
N ALA A 40 15.74 2.33 -0.09
CA ALA A 40 17.01 1.94 0.50
C ALA A 40 16.79 1.33 1.89
N LEU A 41 16.04 1.96 2.79
CA LEU A 41 15.83 1.45 4.16
C LEU A 41 15.08 0.11 4.22
N VAL A 42 14.08 -0.11 3.37
CA VAL A 42 13.31 -1.37 3.38
C VAL A 42 14.00 -2.51 2.64
N LEU A 43 14.87 -2.18 1.68
CA LEU A 43 15.71 -3.16 0.97
C LEU A 43 17.06 -3.37 1.67
N TRP A 44 17.45 -2.44 2.54
CA TRP A 44 18.69 -2.52 3.29
C TRP A 44 18.59 -3.67 4.27
N HIS A 45 19.38 -4.70 4.01
CA HIS A 45 19.49 -5.86 4.88
C HIS A 45 18.18 -6.65 5.00
N VAL A 46 17.58 -7.05 3.88
CA VAL A 46 16.43 -8.00 3.83
C VAL A 46 16.63 -9.32 4.59
N GLY A 47 17.86 -9.64 4.99
CA GLY A 47 18.18 -10.75 5.89
C GLY A 47 17.95 -10.47 7.37
N LEU A 48 17.74 -9.21 7.78
CA LEU A 48 17.42 -8.82 9.14
C LEU A 48 15.93 -9.08 9.41
N VAL A 49 15.62 -10.25 9.93
CA VAL A 49 14.23 -10.64 10.18
C VAL A 49 13.85 -10.39 11.64
N LEU A 50 12.74 -9.68 11.84
CA LEU A 50 12.13 -9.53 13.16
C LEU A 50 11.17 -10.69 13.40
N VAL A 51 11.49 -11.50 14.41
CA VAL A 51 10.69 -12.67 14.77
C VAL A 51 10.08 -12.48 16.15
N GLY A 52 8.77 -12.24 16.18
CA GLY A 52 7.92 -12.39 17.36
C GLY A 52 6.97 -13.58 17.21
N PRO A 53 6.08 -13.81 18.19
CA PRO A 53 5.15 -14.94 18.17
C PRO A 53 4.24 -14.96 16.94
N ASP A 54 3.74 -13.81 16.52
CA ASP A 54 2.88 -13.71 15.34
C ASP A 54 3.65 -13.95 14.04
N GLN A 55 4.88 -13.43 13.93
CA GLN A 55 5.76 -13.66 12.78
C GLN A 55 6.14 -15.13 12.67
N ALA A 56 6.45 -15.80 13.80
CA ALA A 56 6.78 -17.23 13.81
C ALA A 56 5.59 -18.08 13.37
N ARG A 57 4.38 -17.77 13.86
CA ARG A 57 3.12 -18.42 13.46
C ARG A 57 2.84 -18.25 11.98
N ASP A 58 2.96 -17.02 11.47
CA ASP A 58 2.63 -16.75 10.06
C ASP A 58 3.70 -17.34 9.12
N LEU A 59 4.98 -17.27 9.51
CA LEU A 59 6.07 -17.86 8.75
C LEU A 59 5.97 -19.39 8.68
N SER A 60 5.53 -20.08 9.74
CA SER A 60 5.35 -21.54 9.69
C SER A 60 4.27 -21.95 8.68
N VAL A 61 3.17 -21.20 8.60
CA VAL A 61 2.13 -21.41 7.57
C VAL A 61 2.69 -21.19 6.17
N VAL A 62 3.47 -20.12 5.97
CA VAL A 62 4.12 -19.82 4.69
C VAL A 62 5.06 -20.95 4.25
N LEU A 63 5.87 -21.48 5.18
CA LEU A 63 6.80 -22.58 4.91
C LEU A 63 6.05 -23.88 4.58
N ASN A 64 5.03 -24.25 5.36
CA ASN A 64 4.21 -25.42 5.08
C ASN A 64 3.55 -25.35 3.69
N LEU A 65 3.09 -24.16 3.28
CA LEU A 65 2.50 -23.93 1.97
C LEU A 65 3.56 -24.05 0.86
N ALA A 66 4.71 -23.40 1.03
CA ALA A 66 5.81 -23.45 0.07
C ALA A 66 6.38 -24.87 -0.11
N GLU A 67 6.38 -25.69 0.95
CA GLU A 67 6.82 -27.09 0.90
C GLU A 67 5.71 -28.05 0.43
N GLY A 68 4.52 -27.55 0.14
CA GLY A 68 3.37 -28.34 -0.31
C GLY A 68 2.79 -29.27 0.75
N ARG A 69 3.02 -28.99 2.04
CA ARG A 69 2.51 -29.78 3.16
C ARG A 69 1.06 -29.42 3.50
N GLU A 70 0.71 -28.13 3.42
CA GLU A 70 -0.63 -27.64 3.78
C GLU A 70 -1.10 -26.53 2.83
N TYR A 71 -2.39 -26.53 2.48
CA TYR A 71 -3.04 -25.53 1.62
C TYR A 71 -4.24 -24.92 2.35
N PRO A 72 -4.00 -24.01 3.31
CA PRO A 72 -5.06 -23.47 4.15
C PRO A 72 -6.09 -22.68 3.32
N LEU A 73 -7.38 -22.99 3.52
CA LEU A 73 -8.49 -22.16 3.05
C LEU A 73 -8.78 -20.99 3.99
N LEU A 74 -8.34 -21.09 5.24
CA LEU A 74 -8.43 -20.07 6.27
C LEU A 74 -7.07 -19.93 6.94
N GLY A 75 -6.68 -18.69 7.24
CA GLY A 75 -5.46 -18.42 7.99
C GLY A 75 -5.53 -18.88 9.45
N PRO A 76 -4.41 -18.75 10.18
CA PRO A 76 -4.33 -19.05 11.60
C PRO A 76 -5.28 -18.19 12.43
N MET A 77 -5.61 -18.69 13.62
CA MET A 77 -6.36 -17.91 14.61
C MET A 77 -5.53 -16.74 15.12
N PHE A 78 -6.14 -15.56 15.11
CA PHE A 78 -5.63 -14.36 15.75
C PHE A 78 -6.33 -14.18 17.09
N HIS A 79 -5.54 -14.19 18.17
CA HIS A 79 -6.01 -13.96 19.54
C HIS A 79 -7.22 -14.81 19.98
N ALA A 80 -7.34 -16.04 19.45
CA ALA A 80 -8.45 -16.97 19.65
C ALA A 80 -9.86 -16.41 19.30
N ALA A 81 -9.95 -15.29 18.59
CA ALA A 81 -11.20 -14.61 18.31
C ALA A 81 -11.68 -14.82 16.86
N PHE A 82 -10.78 -14.69 15.90
CA PHE A 82 -11.09 -14.83 14.47
C PHE A 82 -9.92 -15.46 13.71
N ARG A 83 -10.19 -15.95 12.49
CA ARG A 83 -9.16 -16.47 11.59
C ARG A 83 -8.79 -15.41 10.56
N THR A 84 -7.50 -15.28 10.26
CA THR A 84 -7.04 -14.38 9.21
C THR A 84 -7.43 -14.92 7.82
N GLY A 85 -7.48 -14.04 6.82
CA GLY A 85 -7.73 -14.45 5.44
C GLY A 85 -6.55 -15.22 4.84
N PRO A 86 -6.79 -16.15 3.90
CA PRO A 86 -5.73 -16.99 3.33
C PRO A 86 -4.80 -16.25 2.36
N ALA A 87 -5.28 -15.19 1.70
CA ALA A 87 -4.62 -14.56 0.56
C ALA A 87 -3.18 -14.13 0.82
N PHE A 88 -2.92 -13.57 2.01
CA PHE A 88 -1.57 -13.19 2.43
C PHE A 88 -0.57 -14.36 2.34
N TYR A 89 -0.96 -15.54 2.84
CA TYR A 89 -0.07 -16.70 2.93
C TYR A 89 0.29 -17.25 1.56
N TYR A 90 -0.63 -17.23 0.59
CA TYR A 90 -0.33 -17.63 -0.79
C TYR A 90 0.63 -16.65 -1.47
N VAL A 91 0.43 -15.34 -1.29
CA VAL A 91 1.34 -14.32 -1.84
C VAL A 91 2.73 -14.43 -1.20
N ALA A 92 2.78 -14.65 0.12
CA ALA A 92 4.03 -14.80 0.87
C ALA A 92 4.78 -16.11 0.54
N ALA A 93 4.06 -17.21 0.30
CA ALA A 93 4.69 -18.49 -0.01
C ALA A 93 5.31 -18.53 -1.42
N LEU A 94 4.76 -17.79 -2.39
CA LEU A 94 5.24 -17.77 -3.77
C LEU A 94 6.76 -17.53 -3.91
N PRO A 95 7.36 -16.46 -3.33
CA PRO A 95 8.80 -16.24 -3.43
C PRO A 95 9.61 -17.33 -2.73
N VAL A 96 9.12 -17.89 -1.62
CA VAL A 96 9.80 -18.97 -0.90
C VAL A 96 9.76 -20.27 -1.71
N TRP A 97 8.63 -20.59 -2.32
CA TRP A 97 8.47 -21.75 -3.19
C TRP A 97 9.37 -21.67 -4.42
N LEU A 98 9.49 -20.49 -5.04
CA LEU A 98 10.33 -20.29 -6.23
C LEU A 98 11.84 -20.33 -5.95
N THR A 99 12.27 -19.91 -4.76
CA THR A 99 13.70 -19.67 -4.47
C THR A 99 14.27 -20.56 -3.38
N GLY A 100 13.41 -21.23 -2.59
CA GLY A 100 13.80 -21.92 -1.36
C GLY A 100 14.26 -20.99 -0.24
N SER A 101 14.13 -19.66 -0.39
CA SER A 101 14.69 -18.68 0.54
C SER A 101 13.62 -17.83 1.21
N VAL A 102 13.64 -17.83 2.54
CA VAL A 102 12.83 -16.91 3.37
C VAL A 102 13.22 -15.45 3.15
N GLN A 103 14.44 -15.15 2.71
CA GLN A 103 14.83 -13.77 2.39
C GLN A 103 14.08 -13.22 1.17
N ALA A 104 13.70 -14.10 0.23
CA ALA A 104 12.95 -13.71 -0.95
C ALA A 104 11.53 -13.20 -0.58
N LEU A 105 10.95 -13.69 0.52
CA LEU A 105 9.70 -13.18 1.08
C LEU A 105 9.83 -11.70 1.46
N TYR A 106 10.85 -11.35 2.23
CA TYR A 106 11.08 -9.98 2.69
C TYR A 106 11.45 -9.04 1.54
N ALA A 107 12.21 -9.54 0.56
CA ALA A 107 12.47 -8.81 -0.67
C ALA A 107 11.16 -8.50 -1.43
N LEU A 108 10.23 -9.47 -1.54
CA LEU A 108 8.92 -9.24 -2.14
C LEU A 108 8.15 -8.15 -1.39
N PHE A 109 8.08 -8.22 -0.06
CA PHE A 109 7.39 -7.22 0.75
C PHE A 109 7.94 -5.81 0.54
N ALA A 110 9.26 -5.65 0.60
CA ALA A 110 9.94 -4.39 0.36
C ALA A 110 9.64 -3.85 -1.06
N LEU A 111 9.74 -4.70 -2.08
CA LEU A 111 9.48 -4.31 -3.48
C LEU A 111 8.02 -3.89 -3.71
N VAL A 112 7.07 -4.65 -3.18
CA VAL A 112 5.64 -4.33 -3.27
C VAL A 112 5.33 -3.00 -2.56
N HIS A 113 5.93 -2.77 -1.39
CA HIS A 113 5.80 -1.50 -0.67
C HIS A 113 6.34 -0.31 -1.46
N VAL A 114 7.56 -0.42 -2.00
CA VAL A 114 8.18 0.63 -2.81
C VAL A 114 7.35 0.93 -4.04
N ALA A 115 6.93 -0.11 -4.77
CA ALA A 115 6.10 0.06 -5.96
C ALA A 115 4.76 0.75 -5.62
N ALA A 116 4.08 0.31 -4.56
CA ALA A 116 2.84 0.92 -4.11
C ALA A 116 3.01 2.39 -3.68
N ALA A 117 4.09 2.71 -2.96
CA ALA A 117 4.40 4.08 -2.54
C ALA A 117 4.67 4.99 -3.74
N VAL A 118 5.38 4.51 -4.77
CA VAL A 118 5.61 5.26 -6.02
C VAL A 118 4.29 5.51 -6.76
N VAL A 119 3.41 4.51 -6.85
CA VAL A 119 2.09 4.65 -7.49
C VAL A 119 1.22 5.67 -6.75
N ALA A 120 1.19 5.61 -5.42
CA ALA A 120 0.48 6.56 -4.58
C ALA A 120 1.04 7.99 -4.70
N TRP A 121 2.37 8.14 -4.64
CA TRP A 121 3.04 9.42 -4.88
C TRP A 121 2.65 10.00 -6.24
N TRP A 122 2.71 9.19 -7.29
CA TRP A 122 2.35 9.63 -8.64
C TRP A 122 0.90 10.09 -8.71
N ALA A 123 -0.04 9.36 -8.10
CA ALA A 123 -1.45 9.75 -8.05
C ALA A 123 -1.64 11.07 -7.27
N VAL A 124 -1.06 11.20 -6.08
CA VAL A 124 -1.12 12.43 -5.28
C VAL A 124 -0.54 13.60 -6.06
N ARG A 125 0.64 13.45 -6.67
CA ARG A 125 1.28 14.47 -7.51
C ARG A 125 0.39 14.86 -8.70
N ARG A 126 -0.21 13.88 -9.37
CA ARG A 126 -1.04 14.07 -10.56
C ARG A 126 -2.34 14.82 -10.28
N PHE A 127 -2.93 14.61 -9.11
CA PHE A 127 -4.26 15.14 -8.77
C PHE A 127 -4.23 16.32 -7.80
N HIS A 128 -3.20 16.45 -6.96
CA HIS A 128 -3.08 17.49 -5.93
C HIS A 128 -1.81 18.36 -6.06
N GLY A 129 -0.98 18.11 -7.08
CA GLY A 129 0.21 18.93 -7.40
C GLY A 129 1.51 18.43 -6.76
N THR A 130 2.63 19.00 -7.23
CA THR A 130 3.99 18.52 -6.91
C THR A 130 4.37 18.69 -5.44
N LEU A 131 3.95 19.77 -4.78
CA LEU A 131 4.22 19.99 -3.36
C LEU A 131 3.55 18.93 -2.49
N THR A 132 2.26 18.67 -2.70
CA THR A 132 1.51 17.65 -1.96
C THR A 132 2.09 16.25 -2.22
N GLY A 133 2.52 15.97 -3.45
CA GLY A 133 3.25 14.74 -3.76
C GLY A 133 4.55 14.63 -2.96
N ALA A 134 5.36 15.69 -2.90
CA ALA A 134 6.60 15.67 -2.12
C ALA A 134 6.36 15.54 -0.61
N LEU A 135 5.34 16.20 -0.07
CA LEU A 135 4.94 16.02 1.33
C LEU A 135 4.52 14.57 1.60
N TYR A 136 3.71 13.97 0.71
CA TYR A 136 3.36 12.55 0.83
C TYR A 136 4.61 11.66 0.82
N ALA A 137 5.56 11.87 -0.10
CA ALA A 137 6.79 11.09 -0.15
C ALA A 137 7.67 11.26 1.11
N ALA A 138 7.78 12.49 1.64
CA ALA A 138 8.59 12.79 2.81
C ALA A 138 7.98 12.26 4.12
N PHE A 139 6.67 12.42 4.30
CA PHE A 139 5.96 11.97 5.52
C PHE A 139 5.48 10.52 5.43
N GLY A 140 5.49 9.92 4.24
CA GLY A 140 5.24 8.49 4.00
C GLY A 140 6.34 7.56 4.50
N LEU A 141 7.37 8.11 5.19
CA LEU A 141 8.51 7.44 5.82
C LEU A 141 8.33 7.23 7.34
N PRO A 142 7.29 6.56 7.87
CA PRO A 142 7.32 6.21 9.28
C PRO A 142 8.40 5.15 9.50
N ALA A 143 9.20 5.29 10.56
CA ALA A 143 10.16 4.25 10.99
C ALA A 143 9.50 2.85 11.09
N TRP A 144 8.19 2.83 11.35
CA TRP A 144 7.35 1.64 11.36
C TRP A 144 7.31 0.87 10.04
N VAL A 145 7.40 1.52 8.88
CA VAL A 145 7.43 0.80 7.59
C VAL A 145 8.59 -0.20 7.55
N VAL A 146 9.77 0.20 8.04
CA VAL A 146 10.94 -0.67 8.06
C VAL A 146 10.68 -1.88 8.95
N LEU A 147 10.11 -1.69 10.14
CA LEU A 147 9.78 -2.79 11.05
C LEU A 147 8.77 -3.77 10.43
N TYR A 148 7.77 -3.27 9.73
CA TYR A 148 6.76 -4.10 9.06
C TYR A 148 7.35 -4.87 7.89
N MET A 149 8.16 -4.22 7.03
CA MET A 149 8.77 -4.90 5.88
C MET A 149 9.76 -6.01 6.27
N HIS A 150 10.30 -5.96 7.49
CA HIS A 150 11.17 -6.99 8.07
C HIS A 150 10.43 -7.95 9.01
N SER A 151 9.09 -7.88 9.07
CA SER A 151 8.24 -8.76 9.88
C SER A 151 7.42 -9.69 8.98
N GLY A 152 7.58 -11.00 9.15
CA GLY A 152 6.96 -12.02 8.31
C GLY A 152 5.52 -12.36 8.70
N TRP A 153 4.65 -11.36 8.78
CA TRP A 153 3.28 -11.51 9.31
C TRP A 153 2.23 -10.79 8.46
N ASN A 154 0.97 -11.19 8.63
CA ASN A 154 -0.15 -10.72 7.81
C ASN A 154 -0.26 -9.18 7.66
N PRO A 155 -0.07 -8.37 8.71
CA PRO A 155 -0.15 -6.91 8.62
C PRO A 155 0.84 -6.25 7.65
N THR A 156 1.90 -6.93 7.21
CA THR A 156 2.93 -6.34 6.34
C THR A 156 2.38 -5.85 5.01
N LEU A 157 1.36 -6.50 4.45
CA LEU A 157 0.76 -6.06 3.18
C LEU A 157 -0.26 -4.92 3.35
N VAL A 158 -0.65 -4.56 4.57
CA VAL A 158 -1.67 -3.52 4.79
C VAL A 158 -1.19 -2.15 4.28
N LEU A 159 0.07 -1.79 4.54
CA LEU A 159 0.64 -0.51 4.11
C LEU A 159 0.73 -0.37 2.57
N PRO A 160 1.30 -1.33 1.82
CA PRO A 160 1.26 -1.27 0.36
C PRO A 160 -0.16 -1.25 -0.19
N LEU A 161 -1.08 -2.06 0.36
CA LEU A 161 -2.48 -2.06 -0.07
C LEU A 161 -3.14 -0.71 0.17
N ALA A 162 -2.92 -0.08 1.33
CA ALA A 162 -3.44 1.25 1.63
C ALA A 162 -2.93 2.31 0.63
N ASN A 163 -1.67 2.23 0.20
CA ASN A 163 -1.12 3.11 -0.84
C ASN A 163 -1.78 2.90 -2.19
N LEU A 164 -1.99 1.64 -2.62
CA LEU A 164 -2.69 1.33 -3.87
C LEU A 164 -4.15 1.79 -3.82
N LEU A 165 -4.81 1.62 -2.68
CA LEU A 165 -6.18 2.05 -2.46
C LEU A 165 -6.31 3.57 -2.48
N LEU A 166 -5.37 4.30 -1.88
CA LEU A 166 -5.30 5.75 -1.99
C LEU A 166 -5.17 6.18 -3.45
N ALA A 167 -4.24 5.58 -4.20
CA ALA A 167 -4.06 5.89 -5.61
C ALA A 167 -5.34 5.64 -6.44
N ALA A 168 -5.98 4.49 -6.21
CA ALA A 168 -7.22 4.11 -6.88
C ALA A 168 -8.40 5.03 -6.50
N PHE A 169 -8.50 5.40 -5.23
CA PHE A 169 -9.50 6.35 -4.72
C PHE A 169 -9.35 7.72 -5.39
N LEU A 170 -8.13 8.28 -5.41
CA LEU A 170 -7.86 9.55 -6.07
C LEU A 170 -8.21 9.50 -7.57
N ALA A 171 -7.82 8.42 -8.26
CA ALA A 171 -8.18 8.22 -9.66
C ALA A 171 -9.71 8.10 -9.87
N GLY A 172 -10.41 7.40 -8.97
CA GLY A 172 -11.85 7.23 -8.99
C GLY A 172 -12.62 8.53 -8.79
N MET A 173 -12.18 9.39 -7.87
CA MET A 173 -12.78 10.71 -7.64
C MET A 173 -12.71 11.58 -8.88
N HIS A 174 -11.57 11.57 -9.59
CA HIS A 174 -11.37 12.40 -10.78
C HIS A 174 -12.05 11.85 -12.04
N ARG A 175 -12.42 10.57 -12.07
CA ARG A 175 -13.21 9.95 -13.14
C ARG A 175 -14.73 10.08 -12.95
N GLY A 176 -15.18 10.70 -11.85
CA GLY A 176 -16.58 11.10 -11.66
C GLY A 176 -17.58 9.96 -11.40
N GLY A 177 -17.15 8.75 -11.02
CA GLY A 177 -18.09 7.61 -11.00
C GLY A 177 -17.90 6.44 -10.03
N ALA A 178 -16.79 6.29 -9.28
CA ALA A 178 -16.62 5.02 -8.53
C ALA A 178 -15.72 5.08 -7.27
N ALA A 179 -15.38 6.26 -6.75
CA ALA A 179 -14.50 6.35 -5.57
C ALA A 179 -15.04 5.56 -4.35
N TRP A 180 -16.37 5.41 -4.26
CA TRP A 180 -17.06 4.70 -3.17
C TRP A 180 -17.03 3.18 -3.26
N VAL A 181 -16.78 2.59 -4.44
CA VAL A 181 -16.80 1.13 -4.64
C VAL A 181 -15.57 0.45 -4.02
N LEU A 182 -14.43 1.16 -3.97
CA LEU A 182 -13.18 0.63 -3.40
C LEU A 182 -13.20 0.54 -1.86
N VAL A 183 -13.95 1.40 -1.18
CA VAL A 183 -14.09 1.38 0.29
C VAL A 183 -14.95 0.19 0.75
N GLY A 184 -15.94 -0.21 -0.06
CA GLY A 184 -16.84 -1.32 0.27
C GLY A 184 -16.18 -2.71 0.23
N VAL A 185 -15.08 -2.88 -0.51
CA VAL A 185 -14.39 -4.18 -0.67
C VAL A 185 -13.41 -4.48 0.48
N ILE A 186 -13.01 -3.46 1.26
CA ILE A 186 -12.07 -3.62 2.38
C ILE A 186 -12.81 -3.81 3.72
N GLY A 187 -14.09 -3.40 3.78
CA GLY A 187 -14.93 -3.46 4.97
C GLY A 187 -15.87 -4.67 5.05
N ALA A 188 -15.77 -5.63 4.12
CA ALA A 188 -16.57 -6.86 4.07
C ALA A 188 -15.65 -8.09 4.19
#